data_AF-A0A958JXW6-F1
#
_entry.id   AF-A0A958JXW6-F1
#
_cell.length_a   1.000
_cell.length_b   1.000
_cell.length_c   1.000
_cell.angle_alpha   90.00
_cell.angle_beta   90.00
_cell.angle_gamma   90.00
#
_symmetry.space_group_name_H-M   'P 1'
#
loop_
_entity.id
_entity.type
_entity.pdbx_description
1 polymer ?
#
loop_
_entity_poly.entity_id
_entity_poly.type
_entity_poly.pdbx_seq_one_letter_code
_entity_poly.pdbx_strand_id
1 'polypeptide(L)'
;MSHPPSSLLEQEAPGLFGSLKRSCSSAEELQILCDSYELSAKHGGKIEHGFTRKEGVSYNPRPARIGAILVKHFPLNTLSVVQRGMLACAPKLPERYRTPLVPIFSPSEKSTEEDLSIAAALSLDDLRHRHLRVDQEEVMYDLKCRAEKIQSFLKNHDHLNDLYTVLSAAIERYKR
;
A
#
# COMPACT_ATOMS: atom_id res chain seq x y z
N MET A 1 -26.17 13.99 -21.71
CA MET A 1 -25.00 13.12 -21.61
C MET A 1 -24.85 12.74 -20.15
N SER A 2 -25.11 11.49 -19.80
CA SER A 2 -24.94 10.98 -18.43
C SER A 2 -23.45 10.94 -18.11
N HIS A 3 -23.01 11.65 -17.07
CA HIS A 3 -21.67 11.47 -16.53
C HIS A 3 -21.48 9.97 -16.20
N PRO A 4 -20.35 9.34 -16.59
CA PRO A 4 -20.07 7.99 -16.12
C PRO A 4 -20.07 8.01 -14.58
N PRO A 5 -20.56 6.95 -13.93
CA PRO A 5 -20.55 6.88 -12.48
C PRO A 5 -19.12 7.08 -11.99
N SER A 6 -18.92 8.00 -11.04
CA SER A 6 -17.63 8.23 -10.38
C SER A 6 -17.11 6.90 -9.82
N SER A 7 -15.84 6.58 -10.05
CA SER A 7 -15.27 5.33 -9.54
C SER A 7 -15.32 5.28 -8.02
N LEU A 8 -15.34 4.08 -7.44
CA LEU A 8 -15.33 3.94 -5.98
C LEU A 8 -14.08 4.58 -5.35
N LEU A 9 -12.97 4.57 -6.09
CA LEU A 9 -11.72 5.21 -5.69
C LEU A 9 -11.85 6.75 -5.64
N GLU A 10 -12.54 7.36 -6.61
CA GLU A 10 -12.80 8.80 -6.63
C GLU A 10 -13.66 9.23 -5.43
N GLN A 11 -14.66 8.43 -5.07
CA GLN A 11 -15.56 8.71 -3.95
C GLN A 11 -14.87 8.60 -2.59
N GLU A 12 -14.07 7.53 -2.39
CA GLU A 12 -13.52 7.21 -1.07
C GLU A 12 -12.11 7.76 -0.83
N ALA A 13 -11.34 8.02 -1.89
CA ALA A 13 -9.99 8.55 -1.82
C ALA A 13 -9.71 9.62 -2.90
N PRO A 14 -10.47 10.73 -2.91
CA PRO A 14 -10.39 11.76 -3.96
C PRO A 14 -8.99 12.37 -4.12
N GLY A 15 -8.23 12.48 -3.02
CA GLY A 15 -6.84 12.97 -3.06
C GLY A 15 -5.87 12.04 -3.80
N LEU A 16 -6.03 10.72 -3.63
CA LEU A 16 -5.27 9.74 -4.40
C LEU A 16 -5.72 9.76 -5.86
N PHE A 17 -7.03 9.71 -6.09
CA PHE A 17 -7.59 9.74 -7.45
C PHE A 17 -7.08 10.95 -8.25
N GLY A 18 -7.12 12.15 -7.66
CA GLY A 18 -6.60 13.35 -8.30
C GLY A 18 -5.09 13.29 -8.57
N SER A 19 -4.31 12.61 -7.72
CA SER A 19 -2.88 12.39 -7.95
C SER A 19 -2.63 11.41 -9.10
N LEU A 20 -3.34 10.28 -9.10
CA LEU A 20 -3.27 9.29 -10.19
C LEU A 20 -3.70 9.88 -11.53
N LYS A 21 -4.79 10.65 -11.55
CA LYS A 21 -5.29 11.33 -12.76
C LYS A 21 -4.25 12.27 -13.39
N ARG A 22 -3.36 12.85 -12.59
CA ARG A 22 -2.25 13.70 -13.08
C ARG A 22 -1.02 12.89 -13.50
N SER A 23 -0.80 11.72 -12.88
CA SER A 23 0.40 10.90 -13.11
C SER A 23 0.23 9.85 -14.20
N CYS A 24 -0.99 9.37 -14.45
CA CYS A 24 -1.28 8.41 -15.51
C CYS A 24 -1.14 9.06 -16.90
N SER A 25 -0.59 8.30 -17.84
CA SER A 25 -0.38 8.73 -19.23
C SER A 25 -1.65 8.62 -20.07
N SER A 26 -2.60 7.78 -19.67
CA SER A 26 -3.89 7.62 -20.35
C SER A 26 -5.06 7.40 -19.38
N ALA A 27 -6.28 7.55 -19.90
CA ALA A 27 -7.49 7.21 -19.16
C ALA A 27 -7.60 5.71 -18.89
N GLU A 28 -7.04 4.85 -19.75
CA GLU A 28 -7.05 3.39 -19.52
C GLU A 28 -6.16 3.01 -18.34
N GLU A 29 -4.99 3.64 -18.18
CA GLU A 29 -4.13 3.42 -17.01
C GLU A 29 -4.83 3.80 -15.71
N LEU A 30 -5.50 4.96 -15.69
CA LEU A 30 -6.29 5.39 -14.54
C LEU A 30 -7.43 4.40 -14.24
N GLN A 31 -8.10 3.90 -15.28
CA GLN A 31 -9.16 2.90 -15.13
C GLN A 31 -8.63 1.60 -14.54
N ILE A 32 -7.47 1.10 -14.99
CA ILE A 32 -6.83 -0.10 -14.44
C ILE A 32 -6.58 0.04 -12.93
N LEU A 33 -6.16 1.21 -12.46
CA LEU A 33 -5.96 1.47 -11.03
C LEU A 33 -7.28 1.53 -10.26
N CYS A 34 -8.32 2.15 -10.84
CA CYS A 34 -9.66 2.15 -10.26
C CYS A 34 -10.19 0.72 -10.11
N ASP A 35 -10.08 -0.09 -11.15
CA ASP A 35 -10.51 -1.50 -11.15
C ASP A 35 -9.72 -2.32 -10.12
N SER A 36 -8.42 -2.05 -9.98
CA SER A 36 -7.55 -2.74 -9.01
C SER A 36 -7.94 -2.39 -7.57
N TYR A 37 -8.29 -1.13 -7.32
CA TYR A 37 -8.83 -0.70 -6.04
C TYR A 37 -10.17 -1.38 -5.73
N GLU A 38 -11.10 -1.40 -6.68
CA GLU A 38 -12.41 -2.04 -6.53
C GLU A 38 -12.30 -3.55 -6.33
N LEU A 39 -11.39 -4.21 -7.06
CA LEU A 39 -11.11 -5.62 -6.87
C LEU A 39 -10.54 -5.89 -5.47
N SER A 40 -9.57 -5.08 -5.03
CA SER A 40 -9.03 -5.19 -3.66
C SER A 40 -10.14 -5.03 -2.62
N ALA A 41 -11.00 -4.03 -2.79
CA ALA A 41 -12.14 -3.76 -1.93
C ALA A 41 -13.11 -4.95 -1.83
N LYS A 42 -13.51 -5.49 -2.99
CA LYS A 42 -14.40 -6.64 -3.10
C LYS A 42 -13.84 -7.89 -2.39
N HIS A 43 -12.52 -8.03 -2.37
CA HIS A 43 -11.83 -9.16 -1.76
C HIS A 43 -11.30 -8.88 -0.34
N GLY A 44 -11.89 -7.89 0.34
CA GLY A 44 -11.66 -7.63 1.76
C GLY A 44 -10.49 -6.70 2.06
N GLY A 45 -9.91 -6.04 1.06
CA GLY A 45 -8.78 -5.11 1.27
C GLY A 45 -9.12 -3.86 2.09
N LYS A 46 -10.41 -3.54 2.24
CA LYS A 46 -10.91 -2.44 3.09
C LYS A 46 -11.22 -2.85 4.53
N ILE A 47 -11.08 -4.13 4.88
CA ILE A 47 -11.43 -4.60 6.22
C ILE A 47 -10.28 -4.29 7.17
N GLU A 48 -10.55 -3.43 8.16
CA GLU A 48 -9.65 -3.15 9.28
C GLU A 48 -10.30 -3.70 10.55
N HIS A 49 -9.77 -4.84 11.03
CA HIS A 49 -10.31 -5.52 12.21
C HIS A 49 -10.03 -4.71 13.48
N GLY A 50 -11.05 -4.56 14.34
CA GLY A 50 -10.90 -3.87 15.64
C GLY A 50 -11.15 -2.36 15.62
N PHE A 51 -11.65 -1.81 14.50
CA PHE A 51 -11.94 -0.38 14.38
C PHE A 51 -13.44 -0.09 14.22
N THR A 52 -13.97 0.77 15.10
CA THR A 52 -15.32 1.35 14.95
C THR A 52 -15.20 2.78 14.47
N ARG A 53 -15.84 3.10 13.34
CA ARG A 53 -15.72 4.40 12.68
C ARG A 53 -16.34 5.51 13.54
N LYS A 54 -15.63 6.63 13.65
CA LYS A 54 -16.23 7.91 14.05
C LYS A 54 -16.89 8.55 12.83
N GLU A 55 -18.15 8.92 12.97
CA GLU A 55 -18.92 9.59 11.92
C GLU A 55 -18.25 10.92 11.53
N GLY A 56 -18.21 11.23 10.22
CA GLY A 56 -17.62 12.47 9.70
C GLY A 56 -16.09 12.51 9.55
N VAL A 57 -15.35 11.46 9.92
CA VAL A 57 -13.90 11.38 9.66
C VAL A 57 -13.63 10.72 8.31
N SER A 58 -12.82 11.38 7.47
CA SER A 58 -12.38 10.85 6.17
C SER A 58 -11.65 9.52 6.36
N TYR A 59 -12.27 8.42 5.92
CA TYR A 59 -11.68 7.09 5.92
C TYR A 59 -10.92 6.90 4.61
N ASN A 60 -9.59 6.87 4.68
CA ASN A 60 -8.78 6.47 3.53
C ASN A 60 -8.51 4.98 3.63
N PRO A 61 -9.13 4.11 2.81
CA PRO A 61 -9.02 2.66 3.00
C PRO A 61 -7.59 2.19 2.70
N ARG A 62 -7.16 1.11 3.37
CA ARG A 62 -5.80 0.58 3.24
C ARG A 62 -5.26 0.52 1.80
N PRO A 63 -5.96 -0.05 0.80
CA PRO A 63 -5.45 -0.06 -0.58
C PRO A 63 -5.16 1.33 -1.14
N ALA A 64 -5.99 2.33 -0.83
CA ALA A 64 -5.72 3.71 -1.24
C ALA A 64 -4.54 4.33 -0.47
N ARG A 65 -4.37 4.04 0.82
CA ARG A 65 -3.17 4.49 1.55
C ARG A 65 -1.89 3.91 0.97
N ILE A 66 -1.89 2.62 0.63
CA ILE A 66 -0.75 1.96 -0.04
C ILE A 66 -0.48 2.61 -1.40
N GLY A 67 -1.51 2.83 -2.20
CA GLY A 67 -1.38 3.54 -3.48
C GLY A 67 -0.78 4.94 -3.30
N ALA A 68 -1.22 5.70 -2.30
CA ALA A 68 -0.69 7.02 -2.00
C ALA A 68 0.77 7.01 -1.53
N ILE A 69 1.17 6.02 -0.73
CA ILE A 69 2.57 5.85 -0.31
C ILE A 69 3.46 5.58 -1.54
N LEU A 70 3.04 4.66 -2.41
CA LEU A 70 3.80 4.29 -3.61
C LEU A 70 3.93 5.49 -4.54
N VAL A 71 2.83 6.16 -4.89
CA VAL A 71 2.85 7.36 -5.75
C VAL A 71 3.77 8.47 -5.23
N LYS A 72 3.83 8.64 -3.91
CA LYS A 72 4.59 9.72 -3.28
C LYS A 72 6.07 9.42 -3.13
N HIS A 73 6.42 8.19 -2.78
CA HIS A 73 7.77 7.84 -2.30
C HIS A 73 8.55 6.94 -3.26
N PHE A 74 7.93 6.49 -4.35
CA PHE A 74 8.57 5.59 -5.29
C PHE A 74 8.85 6.32 -6.63
N PRO A 75 10.13 6.49 -7.01
CA PRO A 75 10.49 7.19 -8.24
C PRO A 75 10.11 6.39 -9.49
N LEU A 76 10.05 5.06 -9.39
CA LEU A 76 9.61 4.16 -10.45
C LEU A 76 8.08 4.04 -10.43
N ASN A 77 7.34 5.15 -10.48
CA ASN A 77 5.86 5.20 -10.48
C ASN A 77 5.22 4.44 -11.67
N THR A 78 5.47 3.14 -11.76
CA THR A 78 4.94 2.24 -12.76
C THR A 78 3.54 1.87 -12.32
N LEU A 79 2.62 1.93 -13.26
CA LEU A 79 1.23 1.49 -13.11
C LEU A 79 1.15 0.13 -12.41
N SER A 80 2.04 -0.80 -12.81
CA SER A 80 2.19 -2.15 -12.25
C SER A 80 2.41 -2.14 -10.73
N VAL A 81 3.32 -1.32 -10.21
CA VAL A 81 3.65 -1.32 -8.78
C VAL A 81 2.48 -0.81 -7.94
N VAL A 82 1.83 0.27 -8.36
CA VAL A 82 0.67 0.82 -7.67
C VAL A 82 -0.49 -0.18 -7.67
N GLN A 83 -0.76 -0.81 -8.83
CA GLN A 83 -1.76 -1.87 -8.96
C GLN A 83 -1.47 -3.04 -8.00
N ARG A 84 -0.26 -3.59 -8.05
CA ARG A 84 0.14 -4.74 -7.21
C ARG A 84 0.09 -4.40 -5.73
N GLY A 85 0.46 -3.18 -5.34
CA GLY A 85 0.35 -2.70 -3.96
C GLY A 85 -1.08 -2.60 -3.46
N MET A 86 -2.00 -2.06 -4.26
CA MET A 86 -3.42 -2.02 -3.91
C MET A 86 -4.00 -3.44 -3.76
N LEU A 87 -3.64 -4.35 -4.66
CA LEU A 87 -4.10 -5.74 -4.64
C LEU A 87 -3.52 -6.51 -3.44
N ALA A 88 -2.27 -6.27 -3.05
CA ALA A 88 -1.64 -6.91 -1.90
C ALA A 88 -2.38 -6.68 -0.55
N CYS A 89 -3.29 -5.70 -0.48
CA CYS A 89 -4.12 -5.48 0.69
C CYS A 89 -5.25 -6.51 0.84
N ALA A 90 -5.62 -7.24 -0.22
CA ALA A 90 -6.83 -8.05 -0.26
C ALA A 90 -6.56 -9.54 0.07
N PRO A 91 -6.95 -10.03 1.26
CA PRO A 91 -6.60 -11.38 1.71
C PRO A 91 -7.31 -12.49 0.93
N LYS A 92 -8.45 -12.18 0.29
CA LYS A 92 -9.30 -13.16 -0.41
C LYS A 92 -9.18 -13.08 -1.93
N LEU A 93 -8.08 -12.54 -2.47
CA LEU A 93 -7.90 -12.47 -3.92
C LEU A 93 -7.90 -13.88 -4.56
N PRO A 94 -8.35 -14.03 -5.81
CA PRO A 94 -8.15 -15.28 -6.57
C PRO A 94 -6.65 -15.59 -6.74
N GLU A 95 -6.30 -16.88 -6.82
CA GLU A 95 -4.90 -17.34 -6.85
C GLU A 95 -4.06 -16.69 -7.95
N ARG A 96 -4.63 -16.50 -9.14
CA ARG A 96 -3.97 -15.84 -10.29
C ARG A 96 -3.43 -14.44 -9.98
N TYR A 97 -4.00 -13.75 -8.98
CA TYR A 97 -3.52 -12.45 -8.52
C TYR A 97 -2.60 -12.56 -7.30
N ARG A 98 -2.62 -13.68 -6.54
CA ARG A 98 -1.79 -13.87 -5.35
C ARG A 98 -0.38 -14.35 -5.66
N THR A 99 -0.23 -15.28 -6.59
CA THR A 99 1.09 -15.86 -6.92
C THR A 99 2.14 -14.77 -7.23
N PRO A 100 1.83 -13.71 -8.01
CA PRO A 100 2.76 -12.61 -8.27
C PRO A 100 3.07 -11.72 -7.04
N LEU A 101 2.37 -11.90 -5.92
CA LEU A 101 2.53 -11.11 -4.70
C LEU A 101 3.33 -11.84 -3.62
N VAL A 102 3.62 -13.14 -3.80
CA VAL A 102 4.41 -13.93 -2.84
C VAL A 102 5.75 -13.26 -2.49
N PRO A 103 6.54 -12.74 -3.45
CA PRO A 103 7.82 -12.08 -3.15
C PRO A 103 7.70 -10.82 -2.27
N ILE A 104 6.52 -10.19 -2.24
CA ILE A 104 6.23 -8.98 -1.46
C ILE A 104 6.11 -9.34 0.03
N PHE A 105 5.47 -10.47 0.34
CA PHE A 105 5.24 -10.90 1.72
C PHE A 105 6.45 -11.64 2.32
N SER A 106 7.36 -12.11 1.48
CA SER A 106 8.60 -12.76 1.90
C SER A 106 9.79 -12.28 1.08
N PRO A 107 10.25 -11.03 1.29
CA PRO A 107 11.37 -10.48 0.55
C PRO A 107 12.66 -11.27 0.76
N SER A 108 13.45 -11.36 -0.30
CA SER A 108 14.73 -12.07 -0.36
C SER A 108 15.72 -11.30 -1.24
N GLU A 109 16.95 -11.77 -1.33
CA GLU A 109 17.97 -11.21 -2.24
C GLU A 109 17.58 -11.28 -3.73
N LYS A 110 16.58 -12.11 -4.08
CA LYS A 110 16.03 -12.23 -5.44
C LYS A 110 14.82 -11.33 -5.68
N SER A 111 14.33 -10.63 -4.65
CA SER A 111 13.18 -9.73 -4.79
C SER A 111 13.56 -8.56 -5.70
N THR A 112 12.65 -8.20 -6.59
CA THR A 112 12.83 -7.03 -7.46
C THR A 112 12.67 -5.73 -6.67
N GLU A 113 13.14 -4.62 -7.22
CA GLU A 113 12.93 -3.29 -6.62
C GLU A 113 11.45 -2.95 -6.48
N GLU A 114 10.62 -3.40 -7.44
CA GLU A 114 9.17 -3.30 -7.37
C GLU A 114 8.61 -4.05 -6.15
N ASP A 115 9.05 -5.29 -5.93
CA ASP A 115 8.59 -6.11 -4.79
C ASP A 115 8.97 -5.46 -3.46
N LEU A 116 10.23 -5.00 -3.35
CA LEU A 116 10.76 -4.35 -2.17
C LEU A 116 10.00 -3.06 -1.85
N SER A 117 9.61 -2.31 -2.88
CA SER A 117 8.88 -1.05 -2.71
C SER A 117 7.46 -1.25 -2.23
N ILE A 118 6.79 -2.28 -2.75
CA ILE A 118 5.45 -2.66 -2.26
C ILE A 118 5.54 -3.17 -0.82
N ALA A 119 6.53 -4.01 -0.51
CA ALA A 119 6.75 -4.53 0.84
C ALA A 119 7.04 -3.38 1.85
N ALA A 120 7.85 -2.41 1.44
CA ALA A 120 8.14 -1.22 2.23
C ALA A 120 6.89 -0.36 2.46
N ALA A 121 6.06 -0.14 1.43
CA ALA A 121 4.83 0.61 1.55
C ALA A 121 3.82 -0.06 2.50
N LEU A 122 3.66 -1.38 2.42
CA LEU A 122 2.82 -2.16 3.33
C LEU A 122 3.31 -2.06 4.77
N SER A 123 4.61 -2.21 4.99
CA SER A 123 5.22 -2.13 6.33
C SER A 123 5.12 -0.72 6.92
N LEU A 124 5.30 0.30 6.09
CA LEU A 124 5.14 1.70 6.49
C LEU A 124 3.69 2.01 6.90
N ASP A 125 2.71 1.50 6.17
CA ASP A 125 1.30 1.64 6.52
C ASP A 125 0.97 0.93 7.85
N ASP A 126 1.46 -0.30 8.02
CA ASP A 126 1.27 -1.08 9.26
C ASP A 126 1.86 -0.35 10.47
N LEU A 127 3.07 0.21 10.36
CA LEU A 127 3.70 0.98 11.44
C LEU A 127 2.96 2.30 11.75
N ARG A 128 2.47 3.01 10.73
CA ARG A 128 1.75 4.29 10.89
C ARG A 128 0.35 4.11 11.48
N HIS A 129 -0.32 3.02 11.14
CA HIS A 129 -1.68 2.72 11.58
C HIS A 129 -1.73 1.68 12.70
N ARG A 130 -0.62 1.53 13.44
CA ARG A 130 -0.51 0.62 14.59
C ARG A 130 -1.60 0.80 15.64
N HIS A 131 -2.10 2.03 15.80
CA HIS A 131 -3.19 2.37 16.72
C HIS A 131 -4.52 1.67 16.38
N LEU A 132 -4.63 1.08 15.20
CA LEU A 132 -5.78 0.27 14.78
C LEU A 132 -5.66 -1.19 15.22
N ARG A 133 -4.50 -1.63 15.73
CA ARG A 133 -4.27 -3.00 16.20
C ARG A 133 -4.25 -2.99 17.73
N VAL A 134 -5.24 -3.62 18.33
CA VAL A 134 -5.42 -3.70 19.79
C VAL A 134 -4.34 -4.59 20.40
N ASP A 135 -3.57 -4.05 21.35
CA ASP A 135 -2.73 -4.73 22.36
C ASP A 135 -2.22 -6.13 22.03
N GLN A 136 -1.26 -6.22 21.10
CA GLN A 136 -0.47 -7.43 20.90
C GLN A 136 0.99 -7.03 20.71
N GLU A 137 1.73 -6.89 21.82
CA GLU A 137 3.18 -6.60 21.82
C GLU A 137 3.95 -7.54 20.86
N GLU A 138 3.51 -8.80 20.76
CA GLU A 138 4.05 -9.78 19.81
C GLU A 138 3.82 -9.38 18.34
N VAL A 139 2.60 -8.98 17.96
CA VAL A 139 2.31 -8.50 16.60
C VAL A 139 3.13 -7.26 16.29
N MET A 140 3.29 -6.40 17.28
CA MET A 140 4.04 -5.17 17.13
C MET A 140 5.54 -5.45 16.93
N TYR A 141 6.11 -6.41 17.68
CA TYR A 141 7.47 -6.90 17.49
C TYR A 141 7.66 -7.50 16.09
N ASP A 142 6.72 -8.32 15.63
CA ASP A 142 6.78 -8.94 14.29
C ASP A 142 6.73 -7.90 13.16
N LEU A 143 5.90 -6.86 13.30
CA LEU A 143 5.83 -5.76 12.33
C LEU A 143 7.15 -5.00 12.26
N LYS A 144 7.78 -4.73 13.41
CA LYS A 144 9.10 -4.09 13.47
C LYS A 144 10.17 -4.97 12.82
N CYS A 145 10.27 -6.25 13.20
CA CYS A 145 11.24 -7.19 12.65
C CYS A 145 11.11 -7.29 11.12
N ARG A 146 9.89 -7.32 10.60
CA ARG A 146 9.62 -7.30 9.16
C ARG A 146 10.11 -6.01 8.50
N ALA A 147 9.80 -4.86 9.10
CA ALA A 147 10.23 -3.56 8.59
C ALA A 147 11.76 -3.42 8.57
N GLU A 148 12.46 -3.87 9.62
CA GLU A 148 13.93 -3.88 9.70
C GLU A 148 14.53 -4.81 8.65
N LYS A 149 13.94 -5.99 8.43
CA LYS A 149 14.37 -6.90 7.35
C LYS A 149 14.25 -6.23 5.99
N ILE A 150 13.12 -5.58 5.69
CA ILE A 150 12.91 -4.86 4.42
C ILE A 150 13.90 -3.70 4.29
N GLN A 151 14.07 -2.90 5.33
CA GLN A 151 15.03 -1.80 5.38
C GLN A 151 16.45 -2.28 5.04
N SER A 152 16.85 -3.46 5.52
CA SER A 152 18.16 -4.03 5.23
C SER A 152 18.36 -4.43 3.77
N PHE A 153 17.29 -4.73 3.02
CA PHE A 153 17.36 -4.89 1.57
C PHE A 153 17.41 -3.55 0.86
N LEU A 154 16.57 -2.58 1.26
CA LEU A 154 16.51 -1.25 0.64
C LEU A 154 17.85 -0.50 0.64
N LYS A 155 18.70 -0.70 1.66
CA LYS A 155 20.00 -0.02 1.77
C LYS A 155 20.95 -0.28 0.59
N ASN A 156 20.71 -1.35 -0.18
CA ASN A 156 21.53 -1.72 -1.32
C ASN A 156 21.01 -1.15 -2.65
N HIS A 157 19.93 -0.34 -2.61
CA HIS A 157 19.27 0.23 -3.78
C HIS A 157 19.18 1.76 -3.64
N ASP A 158 20.13 2.48 -4.23
CA ASP A 158 20.23 3.95 -4.13
C ASP A 158 18.92 4.66 -4.55
N HIS A 159 18.23 4.15 -5.57
CA HIS A 159 16.97 4.70 -6.05
C HIS A 159 15.80 4.52 -5.07
N LEU A 160 15.95 3.73 -4.01
CA LEU A 160 14.93 3.52 -2.98
C LEU A 160 15.25 4.26 -1.67
N ASN A 161 16.21 5.18 -1.68
CA ASN A 161 16.66 5.89 -0.48
C ASN A 161 15.55 6.70 0.22
N ASP A 162 14.58 7.23 -0.54
CA ASP A 162 13.42 7.91 0.04
C ASP A 162 12.55 6.95 0.87
N LEU A 163 12.26 5.77 0.32
CA LEU A 163 11.53 4.70 1.03
C LEU A 163 12.32 4.21 2.25
N TYR A 164 13.63 4.03 2.09
CA TYR A 164 14.53 3.69 3.21
C TYR A 164 14.42 4.73 4.33
N THR A 165 14.51 6.03 4.00
CA THR A 165 14.48 7.13 4.95
C THR A 165 13.16 7.18 5.72
N VAL A 166 12.02 7.12 5.01
CA VAL A 166 10.71 7.20 5.66
C VAL A 166 10.38 5.95 6.48
N LEU A 167 10.84 4.77 6.05
CA LEU A 167 10.68 3.53 6.80
C LEU A 167 11.55 3.54 8.06
N SER A 168 12.80 4.01 7.94
CA SER A 168 13.71 4.21 9.08
C SER A 168 13.08 5.11 10.14
N ALA A 169 12.54 6.26 9.73
CA ALA A 169 11.88 7.18 10.64
C ALA A 169 10.64 6.56 11.32
N ALA A 170 9.89 5.70 10.62
CA ALA A 170 8.75 4.99 11.20
C ALA A 170 9.18 3.94 12.23
N ILE A 171 10.27 3.20 11.96
CA ILE A 171 10.87 2.24 12.90
C ILE A 171 11.42 2.96 14.14
N GLU A 172 12.09 4.11 14.00
CA GLU A 172 12.61 4.86 15.15
C GLU A 172 11.48 5.42 16.04
N ARG A 173 10.38 5.88 15.44
CA ARG A 173 9.16 6.28 16.20
C ARG A 173 8.44 5.11 16.85
N TYR A 174 8.77 3.87 16.49
CA TYR A 174 8.30 2.68 17.17
C TYR A 174 9.12 2.40 18.44
N LYS A 175 10.40 2.83 18.51
CA LYS A 175 11.27 2.62 19.68
C LYS A 175 10.97 3.56 20.86
N ARG A 176 10.16 4.60 20.65
CA ARG A 176 9.77 5.59 21.66
C ARG A 176 8.37 5.31 22.16
#